data_AF-A0A2V8DDJ1-F1
#
_entry.id   AF-A0A2V8DDJ1-F1
#
_cell.length_a   1.000
_cell.length_b   1.000
_cell.length_c   1.000
_cell.angle_alpha   90.00
_cell.angle_beta   90.00
_cell.angle_gamma   90.00
#
_symmetry.space_group_name_H-M   'P 1'
#
loop_
_entity.id
_entity.type
_entity.pdbx_description
1 polymer ?
#
loop_
_entity_poly.entity_id
_entity_poly.type
_entity_poly.pdbx_seq_one_letter_code
_entity_poly.pdbx_strand_id
1 'polypeptide(L)' 'DSWFLNFKLRGGTHYRFSLDSETGRHIDTKSEAETEATKIRAAILAGTFRAKPQAPSVIPAMIAGTSA' A
#
# COMPACT_ATOMS: atom_id res chain seq x y z
N ASP A 1 -1.90 22.29 -8.58
CA ASP A 1 -2.94 21.69 -7.72
C ASP A 1 -2.48 20.34 -7.21
N SER A 2 -2.80 19.98 -5.96
CA SER A 2 -2.47 18.65 -5.43
C SER A 2 -3.67 17.72 -5.62
N TRP A 3 -3.46 16.56 -6.22
CA TRP A 3 -4.52 15.56 -6.38
C TRP A 3 -4.80 14.84 -5.06
N PHE A 4 -6.07 14.76 -4.67
CA PHE A 4 -6.49 14.07 -3.44
C PHE A 4 -7.36 12.87 -3.78
N LEU A 5 -7.03 11.71 -3.20
CA LEU A 5 -7.91 10.55 -3.18
C LEU A 5 -8.87 10.68 -2.01
N ASN A 6 -10.17 10.62 -2.29
CA ASN A 6 -11.22 10.46 -1.29
C ASN A 6 -11.95 9.13 -1.56
N PHE A 7 -11.80 8.17 -0.67
CA PHE A 7 -12.37 6.83 -0.81
C PHE A 7 -12.92 6.32 0.52
N LYS A 8 -14.17 5.87 0.53
CA LYS A 8 -14.84 5.34 1.72
C LYS A 8 -15.25 3.89 1.49
N LEU A 9 -14.77 2.99 2.33
CA LEU A 9 -15.27 1.61 2.36
C LEU A 9 -16.69 1.58 2.94
N ARG A 10 -17.54 0.71 2.40
CA ARG A 10 -18.94 0.60 2.85
C ARG A 10 -18.98 0.06 4.28
N GLY A 11 -19.36 0.91 5.23
CA GLY A 11 -19.34 0.60 6.66
C GLY A 11 -17.94 0.55 7.29
N GLY A 12 -16.92 1.04 6.59
CA GLY A 12 -15.52 0.93 7.03
C GLY A 12 -14.77 2.26 7.05
N THR A 13 -13.45 2.16 7.00
CA THR A 13 -12.52 3.30 7.08
C THR A 13 -12.71 4.27 5.92
N HIS A 14 -12.67 5.56 6.26
CA HIS A 14 -12.60 6.65 5.30
C HIS A 14 -11.15 7.01 5.03
N TYR A 15 -10.73 6.94 3.77
CA TYR A 15 -9.41 7.30 3.29
C TYR A 15 -9.46 8.65 2.58
N ARG A 16 -8.69 9.61 3.09
CA ARG A 16 -8.46 10.91 2.44
C ARG A 16 -6.99 11.29 2.53
N PHE A 17 -6.30 11.37 1.40
CA PHE A 17 -4.89 11.77 1.35
C PHE A 17 -4.50 12.28 -0.03
N SER A 18 -3.38 13.00 -0.11
CA SER A 18 -2.80 13.46 -1.37
C SER A 18 -2.12 12.30 -2.10
N LEU A 19 -2.44 12.11 -3.38
CA LEU A 19 -1.78 11.09 -4.21
C LEU A 19 -0.27 11.35 -4.27
N ASP A 20 0.12 12.61 -4.44
CA ASP A 20 1.52 13.07 -4.48
C ASP A 20 2.35 12.57 -3.27
N SER A 21 1.75 12.68 -2.09
CA SER A 21 2.41 12.35 -0.83
C SER A 21 2.48 10.84 -0.60
N GLU A 22 1.44 10.10 -1.02
CA GLU A 22 1.40 8.64 -0.86
C GLU A 22 2.28 7.91 -1.89
N THR A 23 2.36 8.41 -3.12
CA THR A 23 3.21 7.84 -4.17
C THR A 23 4.65 8.36 -4.10
N GLY A 24 4.88 9.46 -3.38
CA GLY A 24 6.16 10.16 -3.33
C GLY A 24 6.56 10.74 -4.70
N ARG A 25 5.60 10.97 -5.59
CA ARG A 25 5.81 11.44 -6.96
C ARG A 25 4.85 12.57 -7.28
N HIS A 26 5.34 13.58 -7.98
CA HIS A 26 4.49 14.65 -8.47
C HIS A 26 3.58 14.15 -9.58
N ILE A 27 2.26 14.28 -9.41
CA ILE A 27 1.27 13.93 -10.42
C ILE A 27 0.74 15.21 -11.05
N ASP A 28 1.13 15.46 -12.28
CA ASP A 28 0.70 16.65 -13.03
C ASP A 28 -0.61 16.39 -13.79
N THR A 29 -0.80 15.17 -14.29
CA THR A 29 -1.91 14.87 -15.19
C THR A 29 -3.07 14.15 -14.51
N LYS A 30 -4.29 14.45 -14.98
CA LYS A 30 -5.50 13.76 -14.52
C LYS A 30 -5.42 12.24 -14.77
N SER A 31 -4.90 11.82 -15.92
CA SER A 31 -4.80 10.39 -16.28
C SER A 31 -3.89 9.62 -15.33
N GLU A 32 -2.75 10.19 -14.95
CA GLU A 32 -1.89 9.62 -13.92
C GLU A 32 -2.57 9.59 -12.56
N ALA A 33 -3.26 10.67 -12.18
CA ALA A 33 -4.03 10.71 -10.93
C ALA A 33 -5.09 9.60 -10.86
N GLU A 34 -5.82 9.38 -11.97
CA GLU A 34 -6.83 8.32 -12.07
C GLU A 34 -6.21 6.91 -12.02
N THR A 35 -5.06 6.73 -12.66
CA THR A 35 -4.31 5.47 -12.66
C THR A 35 -3.84 5.10 -11.25
N GLU A 36 -3.19 6.04 -10.57
CA GLU A 36 -2.69 5.83 -9.20
C GLU A 36 -3.85 5.66 -8.20
N ALA A 37 -4.91 6.48 -8.34
CA ALA A 37 -6.12 6.33 -7.55
C ALA A 37 -6.73 4.93 -7.70
N THR A 38 -6.76 4.38 -8.91
CA THR A 38 -7.29 3.05 -9.20
C THR A 38 -6.46 1.95 -8.55
N LYS A 39 -5.13 2.02 -8.65
CA LYS A 39 -4.22 1.06 -7.99
C LYS A 39 -4.41 1.06 -6.47
N ILE A 40 -4.49 2.25 -5.88
CA ILE A 40 -4.69 2.43 -4.44
C ILE A 40 -6.05 1.89 -4.00
N ARG A 41 -7.12 2.17 -4.74
CA ARG A 41 -8.45 1.61 -4.45
C ARG A 41 -8.43 0.08 -4.47
N ALA A 42 -7.79 -0.52 -5.47
CA ALA A 42 -7.63 -1.96 -5.55
C ALA A 42 -6.86 -2.53 -4.33
N ALA A 43 -5.78 -1.87 -3.90
CA ALA A 43 -5.03 -2.26 -2.71
C ALA A 43 -5.84 -2.11 -1.41
N ILE A 44 -6.68 -1.06 -1.29
CA ILE A 44 -7.55 -0.86 -0.13
C ILE A 44 -8.60 -1.97 -0.06
N LEU A 45 -9.21 -2.31 -1.20
CA LEU A 45 -10.19 -3.39 -1.29
C LEU A 45 -9.55 -4.76 -1.01
N ALA A 46 -8.31 -4.98 -1.43
CA ALA A 46 -7.54 -6.18 -1.13
C ALA A 46 -7.06 -6.24 0.33
N GLY A 47 -7.20 -5.15 1.10
CA GLY A 47 -6.69 -5.07 2.47
C GLY A 47 -5.16 -4.99 2.58
N THR A 48 -4.46 -4.76 1.46
CA THR A 48 -3.00 -4.67 1.39
C THR A 48 -2.49 -3.24 1.42
N PHE A 49 -3.37 -2.24 1.28
CA PHE A 49 -2.99 -0.84 1.33
C PHE A 49 -2.42 -0.46 2.70
N ARG A 50 -1.17 0.05 2.71
CA ARG A 50 -0.38 0.36 3.91
C ARG A 50 -0.14 -0.83 4.85
N ALA A 51 -0.38 -2.07 4.39
CA ALA A 51 0.18 -3.22 5.06
C ALA A 51 1.70 -3.08 4.97
N LYS A 52 2.36 -2.70 6.07
CA LYS A 52 3.81 -2.78 6.17
C LYS A 52 4.20 -4.18 5.68
N PRO A 53 5.23 -4.33 4.84
CA PRO A 53 5.77 -5.64 4.59
C PRO A 53 6.18 -6.17 5.96
N GLN A 54 5.40 -7.11 6.49
CA GLN A 54 5.86 -7.94 7.57
C GLN A 54 7.03 -8.67 6.95
N ALA A 55 8.25 -8.19 7.23
CA ALA A 55 9.47 -8.87 6.81
C ALA A 55 9.21 -10.35 7.09
N PRO A 56 9.38 -11.24 6.09
CA PRO A 56 9.19 -12.66 6.36
C PRO A 56 10.11 -12.95 7.54
N SER A 57 9.49 -13.34 8.66
CA SER A 57 10.23 -13.79 9.83
C SER A 57 10.94 -15.05 9.35
N VAL A 58 12.15 -14.87 8.83
CA VAL A 58 13.10 -15.92 8.56
C VAL A 58 13.40 -16.50 9.93
N ILE A 59 12.58 -17.45 10.33
CA ILE A 59 12.88 -18.36 11.42
C ILE A 59 14.24 -18.95 11.03
N PRO A 60 15.35 -18.66 11.73
CA PRO A 60 16.57 -19.38 11.45
C PRO A 60 16.27 -20.80 11.93
N ALA A 61 16.02 -21.69 10.99
CA ALA A 61 15.96 -23.11 11.23
C ALA A 61 17.34 -23.51 11.74
N MET A 62 17.44 -23.53 13.06
CA MET A 62 18.58 -24.00 13.84
C MET A 62 18.77 -25.48 13.53
N ILE A 63 19.46 -25.80 12.44
CA ILE A 63 20.00 -27.13 12.23
C ILE A 63 21.29 -27.26 13.03
N ALA A 64 21.12 -27.53 14.32
CA ALA A 64 22.11 -28.23 15.12
C ALA A 64 22.23 -29.65 14.56
N GLY A 65 23.11 -29.84 13.58
CA GLY A 65 23.55 -31.14 13.08
C GLY A 65 24.96 -31.42 13.60
N THR A 66 25.06 -31.83 14.86
CA THR A 66 26.21 -32.61 15.33
C THR A 66 26.08 -34.03 14.78
N SER A 67 27.21 -34.75 14.67
CA SER A 67 27.45 -36.15 14.24
C SER A 67 28.14 -36.21 12.87
N ALA A 68 29.29 -36.85 12.68
CA ALA A 68 30.13 -37.72 13.51
C ALA A 68 31.58 -37.68 12.97
#